data_AF-A0A1A8A628-F1
#
_entry.id   AF-A0A1A8A628-F1
#
_cell.length_a   1.000
_cell.length_b   1.000
_cell.length_c   1.000
_cell.angle_alpha   90.00
_cell.angle_beta   90.00
_cell.angle_gamma   90.00
#
_symmetry.space_group_name_H-M   'P 1'
#
loop_
_entity.id
_entity.type
_entity.pdbx_description
1 polymer ?
#
loop_
_entity_poly.entity_id
_entity_poly.type
_entity_poly.pdbx_seq_one_letter_code
_entity_poly.pdbx_strand_id
1 'polypeptide(L)'
;YSLTVGSSLCLSWHGQQGVWTHQGCRTQQTETSQAVTCSCYHLRPVTVSQQQIQSSHDTAALDQFLSVSRNVTVLGVLILLLVLCIPGLVWCKREDIVSEENRRAHYLSDNDPSDSCLYNVCIHTGLCSAACMTAKVYIKLCGEHGASQTKELKVPG
;
A
#
# COMPACT_ATOMS: atom_id res chain seq x y z
N TYR A 1 3.86 8.13 31.82
CA TYR A 1 3.11 9.38 32.09
C TYR A 1 1.66 9.16 31.69
N SER A 2 0.69 9.49 32.53
CA SER A 2 -0.74 9.36 32.23
C SER A 2 -1.31 10.72 31.83
N LEU A 3 -1.84 10.84 30.61
CA LEU A 3 -2.54 12.05 30.17
C LEU A 3 -4.04 11.82 30.33
N THR A 4 -4.67 12.62 31.18
CA THR A 4 -6.12 12.64 31.37
C THR A 4 -6.69 13.86 30.66
N VAL A 5 -7.47 13.65 29.60
CA VAL A 5 -8.20 14.73 28.92
C VAL A 5 -9.68 14.57 29.27
N GLY A 6 -10.23 15.55 29.98
CA GLY A 6 -11.65 15.61 30.30
C GLY A 6 -12.34 16.68 29.47
N SER A 7 -13.51 16.36 28.90
CA SER A 7 -14.40 17.32 28.26
C SER A 7 -15.77 17.30 28.93
N SER A 8 -16.33 18.48 29.19
CA SER A 8 -17.68 18.64 29.75
C SER A 8 -18.58 19.41 28.78
N LEU A 9 -19.82 18.94 28.61
CA LEU A 9 -20.80 19.50 27.68
C LEU A 9 -22.13 19.75 28.38
N CYS A 10 -22.69 20.94 28.25
CA CYS A 10 -23.99 21.33 28.81
C CYS A 10 -25.07 21.09 27.75
N LEU A 11 -26.13 20.40 28.14
CA LEU A 11 -27.23 20.01 27.26
C LEU A 11 -28.55 20.53 27.82
N SER A 12 -29.41 21.07 26.97
CA SER A 12 -30.77 21.46 27.32
C SER A 12 -31.79 20.51 26.69
N TRP A 13 -32.92 20.31 27.37
CA TRP A 13 -33.99 19.48 26.86
C TRP A 13 -34.76 20.17 25.73
N HIS A 14 -34.92 19.48 24.59
CA HIS A 14 -35.71 19.97 23.46
C HIS A 14 -37.05 19.25 23.37
N GLY A 15 -38.10 19.83 23.98
CA GLY A 15 -39.42 19.19 24.12
C GLY A 15 -40.14 18.81 22.81
N GLN A 16 -39.87 19.50 21.70
CA GLN A 16 -40.49 19.18 20.39
C GLN A 16 -39.91 17.92 19.75
N GLN A 17 -38.63 17.62 20.02
CA GLN A 17 -37.90 16.51 19.41
C GLN A 17 -37.67 15.37 20.41
N GLY A 18 -37.87 15.61 21.71
CA GLY A 18 -37.61 14.62 22.76
C GLY A 18 -36.12 14.29 22.92
N VAL A 19 -35.22 15.22 22.58
CA VAL A 19 -33.77 14.99 22.54
C VAL A 19 -33.04 16.04 23.38
N TRP A 20 -31.91 15.62 23.98
CA TRP A 20 -30.95 16.50 24.63
C TRP A 20 -30.07 17.20 23.59
N THR A 21 -30.04 18.52 23.59
CA THR A 21 -29.29 19.31 22.60
C THR A 21 -28.40 20.35 23.26
N HIS A 22 -27.22 20.58 22.68
CA HIS A 22 -26.34 21.69 23.07
C HIS A 22 -26.86 23.04 22.54
N GLN A 23 -27.83 23.05 21.62
CA GLN A 23 -28.33 24.28 21.02
C GLN A 23 -28.93 25.23 22.08
N GLY A 24 -28.42 26.47 22.10
CA GLY A 24 -28.87 27.50 23.04
C GLY A 24 -28.21 27.46 24.41
N CYS A 25 -27.25 26.56 24.64
CA CYS A 25 -26.39 26.54 25.82
C CYS A 25 -24.91 26.63 25.42
N ARG A 26 -24.08 27.20 26.28
CA ARG A 26 -22.62 27.24 26.15
C ARG A 26 -21.98 26.73 27.42
N THR A 27 -20.96 25.90 27.25
CA THR A 27 -20.10 25.42 28.33
C THR A 27 -18.96 26.41 28.55
N GLN A 28 -18.84 26.93 29.75
CA GLN A 28 -17.67 27.66 30.19
C GLN A 28 -16.84 26.72 31.06
N GLN A 29 -15.63 26.42 30.57
CA GLN A 29 -14.66 25.62 31.30
C GLN A 29 -13.86 26.56 32.20
N THR A 30 -14.20 26.60 33.48
CA THR A 30 -13.46 27.37 34.49
C THR A 30 -12.23 26.56 34.92
N GLU A 31 -11.09 27.24 35.13
CA GLU A 31 -9.79 26.64 35.51
C GLU A 31 -9.85 25.73 36.75
N THR A 32 -10.86 25.89 37.61
CA THR A 32 -11.07 25.07 38.80
C THR A 32 -11.69 23.73 38.40
N SER A 33 -10.87 22.67 38.40
CA SER A 33 -11.09 21.36 37.77
C SER A 33 -12.32 20.52 38.20
N GLN A 34 -13.30 21.09 38.92
CA GLN A 34 -14.48 20.37 39.41
C GLN A 34 -15.82 21.05 39.12
N ALA A 35 -15.84 22.31 38.70
CA ALA A 35 -17.09 23.05 38.43
C ALA A 35 -17.25 23.34 36.94
N VAL A 36 -18.39 22.96 36.37
CA VAL A 36 -18.76 23.27 34.98
C VAL A 36 -19.83 24.35 34.99
N THR A 37 -19.54 25.50 34.39
CA THR A 37 -20.50 26.61 34.30
C THR A 37 -21.25 26.55 32.97
N CYS A 38 -22.57 26.41 33.03
CA CYS A 38 -23.44 26.41 31.85
C CYS A 38 -24.17 27.74 31.70
N SER A 39 -24.07 28.38 30.53
CA SER A 39 -24.84 29.59 30.20
C SER A 39 -25.85 29.26 29.11
N CYS A 40 -27.15 29.41 29.38
CA CYS A 40 -28.23 29.04 28.46
C CYS A 40 -29.19 30.21 28.24
N TYR A 41 -29.68 30.37 27.01
CA TYR A 41 -30.60 31.46 26.63
C TYR A 41 -32.07 31.18 26.94
N HIS A 42 -32.44 29.92 27.22
CA HIS A 42 -33.82 29.51 27.52
C HIS A 42 -33.92 28.79 28.86
N LEU A 43 -34.97 29.05 29.63
CA LEU A 43 -35.29 28.30 30.86
C LEU A 43 -35.89 26.94 30.49
N ARG A 44 -35.05 25.92 30.41
CA ARG A 44 -35.42 24.51 30.18
C ARG A 44 -34.64 23.61 31.14
N PRO A 45 -35.04 22.35 31.34
CA PRO A 45 -34.21 21.37 32.03
C PRO A 45 -32.82 21.28 31.38
N VAL A 46 -31.77 21.37 32.19
CA VAL A 46 -30.37 21.32 31.76
C VAL A 46 -29.67 20.14 32.43
N THR A 47 -28.79 19.47 31.70
CA THR A 47 -27.90 18.41 32.21
C THR A 47 -26.48 18.63 31.73
N VAL A 48 -25.50 17.99 32.38
CA VAL A 48 -24.08 18.05 32.01
C VAL A 48 -23.60 16.65 31.66
N SER A 49 -23.04 16.49 30.47
CA SER A 49 -22.35 15.28 30.04
C SER A 49 -20.85 15.45 30.22
N GLN A 50 -20.22 14.56 30.98
CA GLN A 50 -18.78 14.55 31.20
C GLN A 50 -18.18 13.31 30.52
N GLN A 51 -17.19 13.54 29.66
CA GLN A 51 -16.46 12.47 28.99
C GLN A 51 -14.98 12.59 29.36
N GLN A 52 -14.48 11.58 30.07
CA GLN A 52 -13.07 11.49 30.44
C GLN A 52 -12.40 10.45 29.56
N ILE A 53 -11.46 10.90 28.73
CA ILE A 53 -10.61 10.02 27.94
C ILE A 53 -9.30 9.88 28.70
N GLN A 54 -9.11 8.70 29.29
CA GLN A 54 -7.86 8.33 29.91
C GLN A 54 -7.02 7.58 28.89
N SER A 55 -5.96 8.23 28.38
CA SER A 55 -4.98 7.56 27.54
C SER A 55 -3.79 7.17 28.41
N SER A 56 -3.71 5.87 28.76
CA SER A 56 -2.51 5.29 29.35
C SER A 56 -1.56 4.91 28.22
N HIS A 57 -0.53 5.73 28.01
CA HIS A 57 0.54 5.36 27.10
C HIS A 57 1.48 4.40 27.84
N ASP A 58 1.22 3.10 27.68
CA ASP A 58 1.98 2.05 28.34
C ASP A 58 3.24 1.73 27.51
N THR A 59 4.39 2.21 27.96
CA THR A 59 5.69 1.92 27.32
C THR A 59 6.11 0.45 27.50
N ALA A 60 5.36 -0.35 28.27
CA ALA A 60 5.59 -1.78 28.46
C ALA A 60 5.58 -2.58 27.14
N ALA A 61 4.82 -2.13 26.13
CA ALA A 61 4.80 -2.77 24.82
C ALA A 61 6.18 -2.72 24.12
N LEU A 62 6.95 -1.64 24.29
CA LEU A 62 8.30 -1.51 23.71
C LEU A 62 9.34 -2.34 24.49
N ASP A 63 9.19 -2.46 25.81
CA ASP A 63 10.05 -3.30 26.65
C ASP A 63 9.97 -4.79 26.27
N GLN A 64 8.81 -5.25 25.79
CA GLN A 64 8.65 -6.63 25.34
C GLN A 64 9.44 -6.91 24.04
N PHE A 65 9.50 -5.95 23.12
CA PHE A 65 10.33 -6.04 21.91
C PHE A 65 11.83 -5.89 22.23
N LEU A 66 12.19 -5.03 23.18
CA LEU A 66 13.57 -4.87 23.65
C LEU A 66 14.06 -6.09 24.45
N SER A 67 13.21 -6.70 25.26
CA SER A 67 13.46 -7.98 25.94
C SER A 67 13.65 -9.13 24.95
N VAL A 68 12.83 -9.17 23.89
CA VAL A 68 13.02 -10.08 22.75
C VAL A 68 14.39 -9.88 22.07
N SER A 69 14.89 -8.64 21.96
CA SER A 69 16.22 -8.36 21.42
C SER A 69 17.37 -8.94 22.27
N ARG A 70 17.12 -9.21 23.57
CA ARG A 70 18.08 -9.84 24.49
C ARG A 70 18.05 -11.37 24.43
N ASN A 71 17.21 -11.96 23.58
CA ASN A 71 17.22 -13.39 23.32
C ASN A 71 18.14 -13.67 22.12
N VAL A 72 19.32 -14.22 22.41
CA VAL A 72 20.33 -14.61 21.40
C VAL A 72 19.71 -15.49 20.29
N THR A 73 18.71 -16.30 20.63
CA THR A 73 17.95 -17.11 19.68
C THR A 73 17.21 -16.27 18.64
N VAL A 74 16.55 -15.18 19.04
CA VAL A 74 15.81 -14.32 18.11
C VAL A 74 16.79 -13.58 17.19
N LEU A 75 17.89 -13.09 17.75
CA LEU A 75 18.95 -12.46 16.98
C LEU A 75 19.56 -13.45 15.96
N GLY A 76 19.79 -14.70 16.38
CA GLY A 76 20.30 -15.76 15.52
C GLY A 76 19.34 -16.11 14.37
N VAL A 77 18.04 -16.23 14.65
CA VAL A 77 17.02 -16.48 13.62
C VAL A 77 16.92 -15.31 12.64
N LEU A 78 16.96 -14.06 13.13
CA LEU A 78 16.95 -12.88 12.26
C LEU A 78 18.17 -12.83 11.35
N ILE A 79 19.37 -13.09 11.89
CA ILE A 79 20.61 -13.15 11.10
C ILE A 79 20.53 -14.27 10.06
N LEU A 80 20.07 -15.47 10.45
CA LEU A 80 19.90 -16.59 9.53
C LEU A 80 18.94 -16.26 8.39
N LEU A 81 17.80 -15.63 8.70
CA LEU A 81 16.85 -15.15 7.70
C LEU A 81 17.49 -14.14 6.76
N LEU A 82 18.25 -13.16 7.28
CA LEU A 82 18.95 -12.19 6.44
C LEU A 82 19.97 -12.88 5.52
N VAL A 83 20.77 -13.81 6.05
CA VAL A 83 21.78 -14.56 5.28
C VAL A 83 21.15 -15.43 4.19
N LEU A 84 19.93 -15.96 4.40
CA LEU A 84 19.23 -16.77 3.39
C LEU A 84 18.46 -15.90 2.39
N CYS A 85 17.78 -14.86 2.87
CA CYS A 85 16.92 -14.01 2.03
C CYS A 85 17.73 -13.05 1.17
N ILE A 86 18.83 -12.46 1.65
CA ILE A 86 19.61 -11.49 0.87
C ILE A 86 20.17 -12.12 -0.42
N PRO A 87 20.83 -13.30 -0.41
CA PRO A 87 21.28 -13.95 -1.65
C PRO A 87 20.11 -14.31 -2.57
N GLY A 88 19.00 -14.79 -2.01
CA GLY A 88 17.78 -15.08 -2.78
C GLY A 88 17.25 -13.84 -3.51
N LEU A 89 17.17 -12.70 -2.81
CA LEU A 89 16.76 -11.43 -3.39
C LEU A 89 17.74 -10.95 -4.47
N VAL A 90 19.05 -11.09 -4.24
CA VAL A 90 20.06 -10.75 -5.26
C VAL A 90 19.92 -11.63 -6.49
N TRP A 91 19.62 -12.92 -6.32
CA TRP A 91 19.38 -13.83 -7.45
C TRP A 91 18.14 -13.42 -8.24
N CYS A 92 17.01 -13.22 -7.56
CA CYS A 92 15.77 -12.77 -8.21
C CYS A 92 15.99 -11.44 -8.95
N LYS A 93 16.72 -10.50 -8.36
CA LYS A 93 17.05 -9.23 -9.01
C LYS A 93 17.92 -9.40 -10.25
N ARG A 94 18.86 -10.34 -10.26
CA ARG A 94 19.66 -10.65 -11.44
C ARG A 94 18.80 -11.23 -12.56
N GLU A 95 17.95 -12.21 -12.23
CA GLU A 95 17.04 -12.81 -13.21
C GLU A 95 16.04 -11.78 -13.76
N ASP A 96 15.52 -10.89 -12.92
CA ASP A 96 14.63 -9.80 -13.34
C ASP A 96 15.32 -8.86 -14.35
N ILE A 97 16.59 -8.51 -14.12
CA ILE A 97 17.35 -7.64 -15.03
C ILE A 97 17.58 -8.35 -16.38
N VAL A 98 17.97 -9.62 -16.36
CA VAL A 98 18.16 -10.43 -17.58
C VAL A 98 16.84 -10.57 -18.36
N SER A 99 15.73 -10.77 -17.66
CA SER A 99 14.39 -10.81 -18.24
C SER A 99 13.98 -9.48 -18.86
N GLU A 100 14.28 -8.35 -18.19
CA GLU A 100 13.96 -7.02 -18.70
C GLU A 100 14.78 -6.66 -19.95
N GLU A 101 16.06 -7.06 -20.00
CA GLU A 101 16.89 -6.91 -21.19
C GLU A 101 16.31 -7.67 -22.39
N ASN A 102 15.89 -8.91 -22.18
CA ASN A 102 15.23 -9.74 -23.21
C ASN A 102 13.85 -9.23 -23.64
N ARG A 103 13.24 -8.30 -22.90
CA ARG A 103 11.94 -7.70 -23.24
C ARG A 103 12.07 -6.50 -24.17
N ARG A 104 13.30 -6.05 -24.51
CA ARG A 104 13.48 -4.96 -25.47
C ARG A 104 13.02 -5.38 -26.86
N ALA A 105 12.54 -4.41 -27.64
CA ALA A 105 12.25 -4.64 -29.04
C ALA A 105 13.56 -4.91 -29.79
N HIS A 106 13.68 -6.09 -30.40
CA HIS A 106 14.83 -6.47 -31.20
C HIS A 106 14.51 -6.30 -32.68
N TYR A 107 15.39 -5.62 -33.41
CA TYR A 107 15.29 -5.49 -34.86
C TYR A 107 15.83 -6.74 -35.53
N LEU A 108 15.10 -7.25 -36.52
CA LEU A 108 15.62 -8.32 -37.36
C LEU A 108 16.74 -7.79 -38.25
N SER A 109 17.84 -8.52 -38.31
CA SER A 109 19.02 -8.15 -39.11
C SER A 109 18.79 -8.19 -40.62
N ASP A 110 17.72 -8.84 -41.08
CA ASP A 110 17.35 -8.97 -42.49
C ASP A 110 16.20 -8.02 -42.91
N ASN A 111 15.89 -7.01 -42.09
CA ASN A 111 14.98 -5.94 -42.49
C ASN A 111 15.65 -4.98 -43.48
N ASP A 112 14.96 -4.62 -44.56
CA ASP A 112 15.44 -3.63 -45.52
C ASP A 112 15.11 -2.22 -45.01
N PRO A 113 16.08 -1.29 -44.90
CA PRO A 113 15.81 0.08 -44.44
C PRO A 113 14.92 0.88 -45.41
N SER A 114 14.71 0.38 -46.62
CA SER A 114 13.87 0.98 -47.66
C SER A 114 12.42 0.48 -47.62
N ASP A 115 12.10 -0.45 -46.72
CA ASP A 115 10.73 -0.96 -46.58
C ASP A 115 9.78 0.14 -46.10
N SER A 116 8.65 0.30 -46.79
CA SER A 116 7.67 1.35 -46.50
C SER A 116 6.83 1.08 -45.25
N CYS A 117 6.80 -0.16 -44.76
CA CYS A 117 5.95 -0.59 -43.65
C CYS A 117 6.75 -1.43 -42.65
N LEU A 118 6.83 -0.93 -41.40
CA LEU A 118 7.46 -1.63 -40.29
C LEU A 118 6.40 -2.25 -39.37
N TYR A 119 6.62 -3.50 -38.98
CA TYR A 119 5.73 -4.23 -38.07
C TYR A 119 6.43 -4.52 -36.76
N ASN A 120 5.74 -4.24 -35.65
CA ASN A 120 6.15 -4.72 -34.34
C ASN A 120 5.33 -5.96 -33.99
N VAL A 121 6.00 -7.08 -33.77
CA VAL A 121 5.38 -8.39 -33.54
C VAL A 121 5.79 -8.91 -32.17
N CYS A 122 4.80 -9.22 -31.32
CA CYS A 122 5.01 -9.85 -30.03
C CYS A 122 4.49 -11.29 -30.09
N ILE A 123 5.32 -12.26 -29.68
CA ILE A 123 4.93 -13.67 -29.60
C ILE A 123 4.80 -14.07 -28.14
N HIS A 124 3.62 -14.53 -27.78
CA HIS A 124 3.37 -15.15 -26.49
C HIS A 124 3.32 -16.66 -26.66
N THR A 125 4.32 -17.35 -26.11
CA THR A 125 4.27 -18.80 -25.96
C THR A 125 3.36 -19.12 -24.77
N GLY A 126 2.52 -20.16 -24.88
CA GLY A 126 1.46 -20.44 -23.89
C GLY A 126 1.95 -20.63 -22.44
N LEU A 127 1.01 -20.71 -21.50
CA LEU A 127 1.25 -20.66 -20.04
C LEU A 127 2.23 -21.73 -19.50
N CYS A 128 2.37 -22.87 -20.18
CA CYS A 128 3.30 -23.95 -19.82
C CYS A 128 4.50 -24.04 -20.76
N SER A 129 4.89 -22.95 -21.42
CA SER A 129 6.07 -22.94 -22.28
C SER A 129 7.36 -22.91 -21.46
N ALA A 130 8.39 -23.60 -21.97
CA ALA A 130 9.71 -23.58 -21.34
C ALA A 130 10.26 -22.15 -21.30
N ALA A 131 10.96 -21.80 -20.22
CA ALA A 131 11.61 -20.49 -20.06
C ALA A 131 12.66 -20.21 -21.15
N CYS A 132 13.19 -21.27 -21.79
CA CYS A 132 14.06 -21.18 -22.95
C CYS A 132 13.48 -22.07 -24.06
N MET A 133 13.23 -21.46 -25.23
CA MET A 133 12.70 -22.15 -26.39
C MET A 133 13.79 -22.27 -27.46
N THR A 134 14.15 -23.50 -27.84
CA THR A 134 15.17 -23.76 -28.88
C THR A 134 14.57 -23.84 -30.30
N ALA A 135 13.25 -23.73 -30.41
CA ALA A 135 12.55 -23.78 -31.68
C ALA A 135 12.79 -22.49 -32.48
N LYS A 136 12.97 -22.64 -33.79
CA LYS A 136 13.02 -21.51 -34.73
C LYS A 136 11.61 -21.09 -35.09
N VAL A 137 11.31 -19.80 -34.94
CA VAL A 137 9.99 -19.24 -35.25
C VAL A 137 10.07 -18.44 -36.54
N TYR A 138 9.10 -18.61 -37.42
CA TYR A 138 9.00 -17.91 -38.69
C TYR A 138 7.64 -17.22 -38.81
N ILE A 139 7.62 -16.04 -39.42
CA ILE A 139 6.40 -15.27 -39.68
C ILE A 139 6.27 -14.92 -41.17
N LYS A 140 5.05 -14.99 -41.68
CA LYS A 140 4.66 -14.52 -43.02
C LYS A 140 3.32 -13.80 -42.91
N LEU A 141 3.28 -12.55 -43.36
CA LEU A 141 2.07 -11.74 -43.34
C LEU A 141 1.34 -11.88 -44.68
N CYS A 142 0.05 -12.18 -44.64
CA CYS A 142 -0.80 -12.29 -45.83
C CYS A 142 -1.95 -11.29 -45.71
N GLY A 143 -2.10 -10.41 -46.69
CA GLY A 143 -3.19 -9.44 -46.79
C GLY A 143 -3.85 -9.47 -48.16
N GLU A 144 -4.85 -8.61 -48.35
CA GLU A 144 -5.60 -8.51 -49.60
C GLU A 144 -4.71 -8.15 -50.81
N HIS A 145 -3.70 -7.31 -50.58
CA HIS A 145 -2.81 -6.80 -51.61
C HIS A 145 -1.55 -7.67 -51.83
N GLY A 146 -1.49 -8.86 -51.21
CA GLY A 146 -0.38 -9.81 -51.37
C GLY A 146 0.16 -10.34 -50.05
N ALA A 147 1.34 -10.97 -50.11
CA ALA A 147 1.98 -11.57 -48.95
C ALA A 147 3.44 -11.10 -48.81
N SER A 148 3.90 -10.95 -47.57
CA SER A 148 5.29 -10.62 -47.26
C SER A 148 6.24 -11.79 -47.51
N GLN A 149 7.53 -11.49 -47.52
CA GLN A 149 8.55 -12.53 -47.37
C GLN A 149 8.44 -13.20 -46.00
N THR A 150 8.90 -14.45 -45.91
CA THR A 150 8.97 -15.17 -44.65
C THR A 150 10.20 -14.72 -43.89
N LYS A 151 10.01 -14.31 -42.63
CA LYS A 151 11.05 -13.78 -41.76
C LYS A 151 11.27 -14.72 -40.57
N GLU A 152 12.53 -15.02 -40.26
CA GLU A 152 12.90 -15.81 -39.07
C GLU A 152 13.08 -14.89 -37.87
N LEU A 153 12.34 -15.13 -36.80
CA LEU A 153 12.38 -14.33 -35.59
C LEU A 153 13.50 -14.84 -34.68
N LYS A 154 14.62 -14.11 -34.67
CA LYS A 154 15.78 -14.41 -33.83
C LYS A 154 15.90 -13.37 -32.72
N VAL A 155 15.98 -13.82 -31.49
CA VAL A 155 16.43 -12.99 -30.37
C VAL A 155 17.96 -12.99 -30.39
N PRO A 156 18.63 -11.81 -30.42
CA PRO A 156 20.08 -11.77 -30.27
C PRO A 156 20.47 -12.37 -28.92
N GLY A 157 21.41 -13.31 -28.94
CA GLY A 157 21.94 -13.98 -27.75
C GLY A 157 23.09 -13.23 -27.09
#